data_AF-A0A2V6WWP9-F1
#
_entry.id   AF-A0A2V6WWP9-F1
#
_cell.length_a   1.000
_cell.length_b   1.000
_cell.length_c   1.000
_cell.angle_alpha   90.00
_cell.angle_beta   90.00
_cell.angle_gamma   90.00
#
_symmetry.space_group_name_H-M   'P 1'
#
loop_
_entity.id
_entity.type
_entity.pdbx_description
1 polymer ?
#
loop_
_entity_poly.entity_id
_entity_poly.type
_entity_poly.pdbx_seq_one_letter_code
_entity_poly.pdbx_strand_id
1 'polypeptide(L)'
;MSTNIVAVADRAGIFSAVRHGRFRRLWTASILSGVAYMTALTARGWVAFDLHHHSSTVGLVVFASFLPSLIITPFAGVFADRFDRRTMLLALNAIGLLSSLGLALFAWTGGRETWPLVA
;
A
#
# COMPACT_ATOMS: atom_id res chain seq x y z
N MET A 1 11.63 -35.37 36.43
CA MET A 1 12.41 -35.07 35.21
C MET A 1 11.88 -33.75 34.66
N SER A 2 12.43 -32.62 35.13
CA SER A 2 11.92 -31.26 34.87
C SER A 2 12.47 -30.74 33.55
N THR A 3 11.61 -30.54 32.56
CA THR A 3 12.00 -29.92 31.29
C THR A 3 12.12 -28.41 31.50
N ASN A 4 13.36 -27.94 31.65
CA ASN A 4 13.72 -26.53 31.52
C ASN A 4 13.42 -26.10 30.08
N ILE A 5 12.21 -25.56 29.85
CA ILE A 5 11.89 -24.76 28.67
C ILE A 5 12.66 -23.45 28.80
N VAL A 6 13.93 -23.51 28.41
CA VAL A 6 14.69 -22.48 27.72
C VAL A 6 14.04 -21.09 27.84
N ALA A 7 14.36 -20.40 28.93
CA ALA A 7 14.20 -18.97 29.05
C ALA A 7 15.19 -18.29 28.08
N VAL A 8 14.89 -18.32 26.78
CA VAL A 8 15.45 -17.40 25.78
C VAL A 8 14.51 -16.21 25.67
N ALA A 9 14.26 -15.57 26.82
CA ALA A 9 13.89 -14.17 26.82
C ALA A 9 15.22 -13.40 26.74
N ASP A 10 15.85 -13.46 25.56
CA ASP A 10 17.00 -12.60 25.27
C ASP A 10 16.54 -11.15 25.42
N ARG A 11 17.37 -10.33 26.05
CA ARG A 11 17.12 -8.93 26.39
C ARG A 11 17.18 -8.03 25.14
N ALA A 12 16.63 -8.51 24.04
CA ALA A 12 16.50 -7.80 22.80
C ALA A 12 15.37 -6.77 22.98
N GLY A 13 15.70 -5.58 23.50
CA GLY A 13 14.76 -4.47 23.64
C GLY A 13 14.02 -4.16 22.33
N ILE A 14 12.89 -3.46 22.41
CA ILE A 14 11.93 -3.23 21.31
C ILE A 14 12.60 -2.77 19.98
N PHE A 15 13.77 -2.12 20.05
CA PHE A 15 14.55 -1.65 18.90
C PHE A 15 15.58 -2.64 18.32
N SER A 16 15.65 -3.86 18.85
CA SER A 16 16.59 -4.91 18.41
C SER A 16 16.41 -5.29 16.93
N ALA A 17 15.17 -5.24 16.43
CA ALA A 17 14.85 -5.45 15.03
C ALA A 17 15.53 -4.42 14.11
N VAL A 18 15.67 -3.16 14.55
CA VAL A 18 16.25 -2.05 13.75
C VAL A 18 17.77 -2.18 13.57
N ARG A 19 18.46 -2.95 14.42
CA ARG A 19 19.90 -3.27 14.23
C ARG A 19 20.15 -4.12 12.98
N HIS A 20 19.15 -4.85 12.48
CA HIS A 20 19.30 -5.67 11.29
C HIS A 20 19.17 -4.82 10.02
N GLY A 21 20.23 -4.72 9.23
CA GLY A 21 20.27 -3.87 8.03
C GLY A 21 19.18 -4.20 6.99
N ARG A 22 18.80 -5.49 6.86
CA ARG A 22 17.69 -5.92 5.99
C ARG A 22 16.34 -5.41 6.50
N PHE A 23 16.10 -5.52 7.81
CA PHE A 23 14.87 -5.03 8.43
C PHE A 23 14.75 -3.51 8.31
N ARG A 24 15.84 -2.77 8.55
CA ARG A 24 15.84 -1.31 8.41
C ARG A 24 15.47 -0.85 6.99
N ARG A 25 16.02 -1.48 5.95
CA ARG A 25 15.68 -1.18 4.56
C ARG A 25 14.22 -1.47 4.24
N LEU A 26 13.71 -2.62 4.72
CA LEU A 26 12.30 -2.96 4.55
C LEU A 26 11.41 -1.93 5.25
N TRP A 27 11.73 -1.58 6.50
CA TRP A 27 10.95 -0.68 7.32
C TRP A 27 10.89 0.74 6.73
N THR A 28 12.03 1.29 6.29
CA THR A 28 12.06 2.59 5.60
C THR A 28 11.30 2.57 4.29
N ALA A 29 11.42 1.48 3.51
CA ALA A 29 10.67 1.33 2.26
C ALA A 29 9.17 1.24 2.52
N SER A 30 8.73 0.47 3.52
CA SER A 30 7.32 0.33 3.88
C SER A 30 6.70 1.65 4.33
N ILE A 31 7.42 2.45 5.12
CA ILE A 31 6.95 3.78 5.53
C ILE A 31 6.79 4.68 4.30
N LEU A 32 7.82 4.73 3.44
CA LEU A 32 7.78 5.57 2.25
C LEU A 32 6.66 5.17 1.29
N SER A 33 6.47 3.86 1.05
CA SER A 33 5.36 3.33 0.26
C SER A 33 4.00 3.67 0.87
N GLY A 34 3.87 3.59 2.20
CA GLY A 34 2.63 3.97 2.90
C GLY A 34 2.30 5.46 2.76
N VAL A 35 3.30 6.33 2.89
CA VAL A 35 3.14 7.78 2.68
C VAL A 35 2.78 8.10 1.23
N ALA A 36 3.45 7.46 0.27
CA ALA A 36 3.15 7.62 -1.14
C ALA A 36 1.70 7.20 -1.46
N TYR A 37 1.24 6.09 -0.88
CA TYR A 37 -0.13 5.61 -1.04
C TYR A 37 -1.17 6.60 -0.51
N MET A 38 -0.97 7.12 0.71
CA MET A 38 -1.90 8.10 1.29
C MET A 38 -1.92 9.41 0.50
N THR A 39 -0.76 9.86 0.04
CA THR A 39 -0.65 11.06 -0.80
C THR A 39 -1.40 10.88 -2.12
N ALA A 40 -1.27 9.71 -2.76
CA ALA A 40 -2.00 9.40 -3.99
C ALA A 40 -3.51 9.33 -3.75
N LEU A 41 -3.97 8.76 -2.64
CA LEU A 41 -5.38 8.70 -2.29
C LEU A 41 -5.97 10.11 -2.10
N THR A 42 -5.27 10.98 -1.38
CA THR A 42 -5.67 12.39 -1.19
C THR A 42 -5.68 13.15 -2.52
N ALA A 43 -4.65 12.99 -3.35
CA ALA A 43 -4.55 13.65 -4.65
C ALA A 43 -5.72 13.25 -5.59
N ARG A 44 -6.07 11.96 -5.64
CA ARG A 44 -7.23 11.48 -6.43
C ARG A 44 -8.54 12.08 -5.94
N GLY A 45 -8.74 12.12 -4.62
CA GLY A 45 -9.91 12.77 -4.03
C GLY A 45 -9.99 14.26 -4.37
N TRP A 46 -8.84 14.95 -4.38
CA TRP A 46 -8.76 16.36 -4.77
C TRP A 46 -9.08 16.57 -6.25
N VAL A 47 -8.53 15.76 -7.15
CA VAL A 47 -8.83 15.86 -8.60
C VAL A 47 -10.32 15.60 -8.87
N ALA A 48 -10.93 14.63 -8.18
CA ALA A 48 -12.37 14.39 -8.27
C ALA A 48 -13.22 15.58 -7.77
N PHE A 49 -12.73 16.30 -6.75
CA PHE A 49 -13.37 17.53 -6.26
C PHE A 49 -13.26 18.67 -7.27
N ASP A 50 -12.07 18.87 -7.86
CA ASP A 50 -11.80 19.96 -8.80
C ASP A 50 -12.64 19.83 -10.09
N LEU A 51 -12.88 18.60 -10.56
CA LEU A 51 -13.67 18.33 -11.77
C LEU A 51 -15.18 18.59 -11.62
N HIS A 52 -15.74 18.42 -10.42
CA HIS A 52 -17.20 18.45 -10.22
C HIS A 52 -17.70 19.48 -9.20
N HIS A 53 -16.80 20.11 -8.43
CA HIS A 53 -17.09 21.06 -7.35
C HIS A 53 -18.10 20.57 -6.29
N HIS A 54 -18.42 19.27 -6.26
CA HIS A 54 -19.35 18.66 -5.32
C HIS A 54 -18.61 17.74 -4.35
N SER A 55 -18.71 18.02 -3.04
CA SER A 55 -18.04 17.24 -1.99
C SER A 55 -18.52 15.79 -1.88
N SER A 56 -19.73 15.47 -2.37
CA SER A 56 -20.28 14.10 -2.38
C SER A 56 -19.51 13.16 -3.31
N THR A 57 -18.98 13.67 -4.43
CA THR A 57 -18.23 12.88 -5.42
C THR A 57 -16.92 12.35 -4.86
N VAL A 58 -16.25 13.13 -4.00
CA VAL A 58 -14.99 12.73 -3.35
C VAL A 58 -15.19 11.49 -2.47
N GLY A 59 -16.24 11.51 -1.64
CA GLY A 59 -16.58 10.39 -0.78
C GLY A 59 -16.91 9.12 -1.58
N LEU A 60 -17.60 9.28 -2.71
CA LEU A 60 -17.99 8.15 -3.56
C LEU A 60 -16.79 7.54 -4.31
N VAL A 61 -15.85 8.37 -4.80
CA VAL A 61 -14.60 7.90 -5.43
C VAL A 61 -13.71 7.18 -4.43
N VAL A 62 -13.57 7.72 -3.21
CA VAL A 62 -12.79 7.08 -2.15
C VAL A 62 -13.44 5.75 -1.75
N PHE A 63 -14.76 5.71 -1.57
CA PHE A 63 -15.50 4.48 -1.27
C PHE A 63 -15.35 3.43 -2.38
N ALA A 64 -15.48 3.85 -3.65
CA ALA A 64 -15.30 2.98 -4.81
C ALA A 64 -13.86 2.43 -4.91
N SER A 65 -12.85 3.19 -4.48
CA SER A 65 -11.45 2.74 -4.46
C SER A 65 -11.21 1.60 -3.45
N PHE A 66 -12.08 1.42 -2.45
CA PHE A 66 -12.00 0.32 -1.49
C PHE A 66 -12.68 -0.97 -1.97
N LEU A 67 -13.61 -0.92 -2.92
CA LEU A 67 -14.30 -2.10 -3.44
C LEU A 67 -13.34 -3.16 -4.00
N PRO A 68 -12.37 -2.81 -4.88
CA PRO A 68 -11.39 -3.76 -5.39
C PRO A 68 -10.59 -4.40 -4.25
N SER A 69 -10.18 -3.58 -3.27
CA SER A 69 -9.46 -4.07 -2.09
C SER A 69 -10.29 -5.08 -1.31
N LEU A 70 -11.58 -4.82 -1.12
CA LEU A 70 -12.48 -5.71 -0.35
C LEU A 70 -12.55 -7.12 -0.96
N ILE A 71 -12.61 -7.18 -2.30
CA ILE A 71 -12.67 -8.44 -3.05
C ILE A 71 -11.31 -9.14 -3.02
N ILE A 72 -10.21 -8.40 -3.18
CA ILE A 72 -8.85 -8.97 -3.30
C ILE A 72 -8.26 -9.40 -1.95
N THR A 73 -8.58 -8.70 -0.86
CA THR A 73 -8.03 -8.96 0.50
C THR A 73 -8.13 -10.42 0.96
N PRO A 74 -9.28 -11.13 0.86
CA PRO A 74 -9.35 -12.53 1.28
C PRO A 74 -8.44 -13.45 0.44
N PHE A 75 -8.27 -13.18 -0.84
CA PHE A 75 -7.35 -13.94 -1.70
C PHE A 75 -5.88 -13.60 -1.39
N ALA A 76 -5.60 -12.35 -1.04
CA ALA A 76 -4.25 -11.88 -0.74
C ALA A 76 -3.58 -12.69 0.39
N GLY A 77 -4.35 -13.18 1.38
CA GLY A 77 -3.84 -14.09 2.41
C GLY A 77 -3.34 -15.41 1.86
N VAL A 78 -4.10 -16.03 0.94
CA VAL A 78 -3.72 -17.28 0.28
C VAL A 78 -2.47 -17.10 -0.59
N PHE A 79 -2.34 -15.95 -1.26
CA PHE A 79 -1.13 -15.61 -2.00
C PHE A 79 0.06 -15.34 -1.08
N ALA A 80 -0.14 -14.69 0.08
CA ALA A 80 0.92 -14.41 1.03
C ALA A 80 1.57 -15.67 1.62
N ASP A 81 0.80 -16.75 1.76
CA ASP A 81 1.29 -18.03 2.29
C ASP A 81 1.97 -18.90 1.21
N ARG A 82 1.65 -18.67 -0.08
CA ARG A 82 2.16 -19.47 -1.20
C ARG A 82 3.39 -18.89 -1.88
N PHE A 83 3.59 -17.58 -1.82
CA PHE A 83 4.66 -16.89 -2.53
C PHE A 83 5.72 -16.35 -1.55
N ASP A 84 6.97 -16.27 -2.01
CA ASP A 84 8.02 -15.61 -1.23
C ASP A 84 7.61 -14.14 -0.98
N ARG A 85 7.45 -13.80 0.30
CA ARG A 85 7.04 -12.47 0.78
C ARG A 85 7.82 -11.35 0.12
N ARG A 86 9.12 -11.56 -0.12
CA ARG A 86 9.98 -10.54 -0.74
C ARG A 86 9.60 -10.28 -2.20
N THR A 87 9.39 -11.35 -2.97
CA THR A 87 9.01 -11.28 -4.38
C THR A 87 7.61 -10.69 -4.53
N MET A 88 6.68 -11.08 -3.66
CA MET A 88 5.32 -10.55 -3.65
C MET A 88 5.30 -9.04 -3.35
N LEU A 89 6.05 -8.58 -2.35
CA LEU A 89 6.14 -7.15 -2.03
C LEU A 89 6.75 -6.33 -3.17
N LEU A 90 7.80 -6.84 -3.82
CA LEU A 90 8.41 -6.16 -4.97
C LEU A 90 7.45 -6.08 -6.16
N ALA A 91 6.73 -7.17 -6.45
CA ALA A 91 5.74 -7.20 -7.52
C ALA A 91 4.59 -6.20 -7.28
N LEU A 92 4.03 -6.17 -6.06
CA LEU A 92 2.95 -5.25 -5.70
C LEU A 92 3.40 -3.79 -5.78
N ASN A 93 4.61 -3.47 -5.29
CA ASN A 93 5.15 -2.12 -5.42
C ASN A 93 5.40 -1.74 -6.89
N ALA A 94 5.89 -2.67 -7.72
CA ALA A 94 6.10 -2.42 -9.15
C ALA A 94 4.76 -2.15 -9.88
N ILE A 95 3.72 -2.92 -9.58
CA ILE A 95 2.36 -2.70 -10.12
C ILE A 95 1.85 -1.32 -9.71
N GLY A 96 1.95 -0.97 -8.42
CA GLY A 96 1.52 0.35 -7.94
C GLY A 96 2.28 1.51 -8.59
N LEU A 97 3.58 1.32 -8.86
CA LEU A 97 4.41 2.30 -9.55
C LEU A 97 3.98 2.47 -11.02
N LEU A 98 3.69 1.37 -11.72
CA LEU A 98 3.16 1.39 -13.09
C LEU A 98 1.79 2.08 -13.15
N SER A 99 0.87 1.76 -12.24
CA SER A 99 -0.44 2.42 -12.16
C SER A 99 -0.30 3.91 -11.89
N SER A 100 0.61 4.30 -10.98
CA SER A 100 0.87 5.71 -10.68
C SER A 100 1.47 6.47 -11.85
N LEU A 101 2.38 5.85 -12.60
CA LEU A 101 2.94 6.42 -13.84
C LEU A 101 1.87 6.55 -14.93
N GLY A 102 1.00 5.56 -15.08
CA GLY A 102 -0.13 5.60 -16.01
C GLY A 102 -1.08 6.75 -15.69
N LEU A 103 -1.44 6.92 -14.42
CA LEU A 103 -2.24 8.05 -13.94
C LEU A 103 -1.55 9.40 -14.15
N ALA A 104 -0.25 9.49 -13.88
CA ALA A 104 0.52 10.72 -14.09
C ALA A 104 0.57 11.11 -15.58
N LEU A 105 0.80 10.14 -16.48
CA LEU A 105 0.77 10.34 -17.92
C LEU A 105 -0.63 10.77 -18.40
N PHE A 106 -1.68 10.10 -17.92
CA PHE A 106 -3.06 10.44 -18.27
C PHE A 106 -3.43 11.87 -17.85
N ALA A 107 -3.07 12.25 -16.61
CA ALA A 107 -3.24 13.61 -16.12
C ALA A 107 -2.46 14.63 -16.96
N TRP A 108 -1.24 14.29 -17.39
CA TRP A 108 -0.42 15.17 -18.22
C TRP A 108 -0.99 15.36 -19.64
N THR A 109 -1.65 14.35 -20.19
CA THR A 109 -2.36 14.44 -21.49
C THR A 109 -3.69 15.21 -21.44
N GLY A 110 -4.09 15.73 -20.27
CA GLY A 110 -5.30 16.55 -20.12
C GLY A 110 -6.60 15.76 -20.02
N GLY A 111 -6.53 14.47 -19.67
CA GLY A 111 -7.70 13.63 -19.47
C GLY A 111 -8.56 14.13 -18.30
N ARG A 112 -9.81 14.50 -18.59
CA ARG A 112 -10.79 15.00 -17.59
C ARG A 112 -11.71 13.89 -17.05
N GLU A 113 -11.43 12.64 -17.38
CA GLU A 113 -12.29 11.53 -17.00
C GLU A 113 -11.92 10.98 -15.61
N THR A 114 -12.93 10.63 -14.82
CA THR A 114 -12.79 10.23 -13.41
C THR A 114 -12.57 8.74 -13.19
N TRP A 115 -12.86 7.89 -14.18
CA TRP A 115 -12.72 6.44 -14.06
C TRP A 115 -11.28 5.94 -13.80
N PRO A 116 -10.20 6.57 -14.31
CA PRO A 116 -8.84 6.13 -14.02
C PRO A 116 -8.45 6.37 -12.55
N LEU A 117 -9.18 7.22 -11.82
CA LEU A 117 -8.94 7.49 -10.41
C LEU A 117 -9.35 6.31 -9.50
N VAL A 118 -10.24 5.45 -10.00
CA VAL A 118 -10.81 4.32 -9.26
C VAL A 118 -10.08 3.00 -9.59
N ALA A 119 -9.31 2.97 -10.69
CA ALA A 119 -8.50 1.84 -11.13
C ALA A 119 -7.16 1.73 -10.36
#